data_AF-A0A661K3Q4-F1
#
_entry.id   AF-A0A661K3Q4-F1
#
_cell.length_a   1.000
_cell.length_b   1.000
_cell.length_c   1.000
_cell.angle_alpha   90.00
_cell.angle_beta   90.00
_cell.angle_gamma   90.00
#
_symmetry.space_group_name_H-M   'P 1'
#
loop_
_entity.id
_entity.type
_entity.pdbx_description
1 polymer ?
#
loop_
_entity_poly.entity_id
_entity_poly.type
_entity_poly.pdbx_seq_one_letter_code
_entity_poly.pdbx_strand_id
1 'polypeptide(L)'
;MRYILVFVVLICLLNAGLADGGSETKPTLLKPVVVTASRLAPGFPASSRVVNVLTRDDLQKLPVQSLQEALDYVPGVDIKSRNPFGVQGDVSIRGSTFSQVLILVDGVRVNNPQTAHHNLNLGVPLDQVDRIEVLQGSASSFYGADAVGGVINIITRRPVKNNLTVQGVRLENNTWSGAGTLSLKKDNFFVSSTVSQDSSSGYGEDTDYRIYNAGGRLGWRGPKISAGVSYNYLDKEFGAYDFYTPGLNFPSREWNRAHLLTGYGSVELGTWILMPRAYYRHHFDEFWLDQDRPEYYKNKSETDLYGGSISARGSLGRVGEVAMGFEYQEDDIDSTGLGDHSRNWISGFGEWGFQKANKFFLNAGFRFDQYSDYELEFSPTVSLSFWPLEALNLRASAGRSFRVP
;
A
#
# COMPACT_ATOMS: atom_id res chain seq x y z
N MET A 1 -4.98 52.60 -27.04
CA MET A 1 -5.45 51.65 -26.00
C MET A 1 -4.25 51.04 -25.28
N ARG A 2 -3.70 51.82 -24.35
CA ARG A 2 -2.72 51.49 -23.32
C ARG A 2 -3.28 52.20 -22.07
N TYR A 3 -2.99 51.71 -20.86
CA TYR A 3 -3.45 52.26 -19.57
C TYR A 3 -4.81 51.77 -19.02
N ILE A 4 -5.03 50.46 -18.89
CA ILE A 4 -6.06 49.92 -17.94
C ILE A 4 -5.53 48.78 -17.04
N LEU A 5 -4.40 48.14 -17.34
CA LEU A 5 -3.93 46.97 -16.57
C LEU A 5 -3.11 47.26 -15.31
N VAL A 6 -2.83 48.53 -14.99
CA VAL A 6 -1.97 48.91 -13.83
C VAL A 6 -2.80 49.24 -12.58
N PHE A 7 -4.13 49.37 -12.70
CA PHE A 7 -4.97 49.85 -11.59
C PHE A 7 -5.52 48.76 -10.66
N VAL A 8 -5.42 47.48 -11.03
CA VAL A 8 -5.94 46.36 -10.20
C VAL A 8 -4.88 45.80 -9.23
N VAL A 9 -3.58 46.00 -9.49
CA VAL A 9 -2.49 45.49 -8.64
C VAL A 9 -2.20 46.41 -7.43
N LEU A 10 -2.62 47.68 -7.47
CA LEU A 10 -2.32 48.65 -6.41
C LEU A 10 -3.34 48.66 -5.24
N ILE A 11 -4.55 48.12 -5.43
CA ILE A 11 -5.61 48.11 -4.40
C ILE A 11 -5.44 46.93 -3.41
N CYS A 12 -4.72 45.86 -3.78
CA CYS A 12 -4.43 44.77 -2.84
C CYS A 12 -3.28 45.07 -1.86
N LEU A 13 -2.48 46.13 -2.09
CA LEU A 13 -1.36 46.50 -1.21
C LEU A 13 -1.74 47.50 -0.10
N LEU A 14 -2.97 48.03 -0.08
CA LEU A 14 -3.42 49.04 0.89
C LEU A 14 -4.26 48.52 2.07
N ASN A 15 -4.52 47.20 2.15
CA ASN A 15 -5.15 46.57 3.32
C ASN A 15 -4.16 45.93 4.30
N ALA A 16 -2.86 46.23 4.18
CA ALA A 16 -1.82 45.66 5.05
C ALA A 16 -1.61 46.42 6.38
N GLY A 17 -2.56 47.24 6.82
CA GLY A 17 -2.40 48.06 8.01
C GLY A 17 -3.71 48.30 8.75
N LEU A 18 -4.19 47.28 9.48
CA LEU A 18 -5.02 47.37 10.70
C LEU A 18 -5.53 45.96 11.04
N ALA A 19 -4.71 45.17 11.73
CA ALA A 19 -5.15 44.01 12.50
C ALA A 19 -4.26 43.90 13.74
N ASP A 20 -4.69 44.57 14.80
CA ASP A 20 -4.14 44.45 16.14
C ASP A 20 -4.87 43.32 16.89
N GLY A 21 -4.15 42.48 17.64
CA GLY A 21 -4.73 41.60 18.66
C GLY A 21 -5.01 40.12 18.34
N GLY A 22 -4.35 39.50 17.35
CA GLY A 22 -4.43 38.05 17.13
C GLY A 22 -3.42 37.27 17.97
N SER A 23 -3.90 36.42 18.87
CA SER A 23 -3.09 35.39 19.59
C SER A 23 -2.02 34.80 18.67
N GLU A 24 -0.75 34.77 19.12
CA GLU A 24 0.29 33.97 18.49
C GLU A 24 -0.12 32.49 18.53
N THR A 25 -0.90 32.05 17.55
CA THR A 25 -0.94 30.64 17.18
C THR A 25 0.44 30.35 16.61
N LYS A 26 1.35 29.91 17.49
CA LYS A 26 2.59 29.24 17.05
C LYS A 26 2.17 28.29 15.93
N PRO A 27 2.74 28.41 14.71
CA PRO A 27 2.38 27.52 13.63
C PRO A 27 2.54 26.11 14.17
N THR A 28 1.43 25.38 14.22
CA THR A 28 1.47 23.99 14.60
C THR A 28 2.24 23.32 13.48
N LEU A 29 3.55 23.14 13.70
CA LEU A 29 4.41 22.37 12.82
C LEU A 29 3.81 20.97 12.78
N LEU A 30 3.05 20.69 11.71
CA LEU A 30 2.57 19.35 11.44
C LEU A 30 3.78 18.44 11.47
N LYS A 31 3.74 17.45 12.37
CA LYS A 31 4.82 16.46 12.47
C LYS A 31 4.99 15.84 11.08
N PRO A 32 6.20 15.81 10.51
CA PRO A 32 6.41 15.22 9.20
C PRO A 32 5.93 13.78 9.24
N VAL A 33 5.00 13.43 8.34
CA VAL A 33 4.56 12.06 8.16
C VAL A 33 5.73 11.30 7.54
N VAL A 34 6.27 10.35 8.29
CA VAL A 34 7.29 9.43 7.79
C VAL A 34 6.61 8.46 6.85
N VAL A 35 6.99 8.50 5.57
CA VAL A 35 6.51 7.56 4.56
C VAL A 35 7.56 6.48 4.31
N THR A 36 7.10 5.27 4.06
CA THR A 36 7.94 4.12 3.71
C THR A 36 8.36 4.14 2.23
N ALA A 37 7.90 5.14 1.47
CA ALA A 37 8.19 5.34 0.05
C ALA A 37 9.70 5.53 -0.26
N SER A 38 10.49 5.96 0.72
CA SER A 38 11.96 5.98 0.68
C SER A 38 12.50 5.00 1.71
N ARG A 39 13.57 4.26 1.36
CA ARG A 39 14.24 3.32 2.27
C ARG A 39 15.23 4.05 3.20
N LEU A 40 15.36 5.37 3.07
CA LEU A 40 16.19 6.24 3.92
C LEU A 40 15.58 6.45 5.32
N ALA A 41 16.26 7.24 6.16
CA ALA A 41 15.87 7.46 7.54
C ALA A 41 14.53 8.20 7.70
N PRO A 42 13.75 7.94 8.77
CA PRO A 42 12.54 8.68 9.10
C PRO A 42 12.83 10.17 9.24
N GLY A 43 12.09 11.02 8.55
CA GLY A 43 12.30 12.48 8.54
C GLY A 43 13.02 13.00 7.29
N PHE A 44 13.54 12.12 6.43
CA PHE A 44 13.83 12.50 5.05
C PHE A 44 12.53 12.94 4.36
N PRO A 45 12.44 14.15 3.80
CA PRO A 45 11.17 14.63 3.26
C PRO A 45 10.78 13.79 2.04
N ALA A 46 9.59 13.19 2.06
CA ALA A 46 8.91 12.56 0.92
C ALA A 46 8.70 13.50 -0.29
N SER A 47 9.08 14.77 -0.12
CA SER A 47 8.75 15.94 -0.93
C SER A 47 9.16 15.90 -2.40
N SER A 48 10.18 15.12 -2.78
CA SER A 48 10.65 15.10 -4.16
C SER A 48 9.74 14.29 -5.09
N ARG A 49 8.80 13.52 -4.53
CA ARG A 49 7.80 12.73 -5.26
C ARG A 49 6.40 13.07 -4.79
N VAL A 50 5.42 12.61 -5.55
CA VAL A 50 4.01 12.75 -5.17
C VAL A 50 3.65 11.55 -4.29
N VAL A 51 3.56 11.79 -2.99
CA VAL A 51 3.11 10.80 -2.01
C VAL A 51 1.87 11.33 -1.31
N ASN A 52 0.79 10.58 -1.39
CA ASN A 52 -0.41 10.82 -0.59
C ASN A 52 -0.41 9.86 0.59
N VAL A 53 -0.84 10.34 1.75
CA VAL A 53 -0.97 9.49 2.94
C VAL A 53 -2.36 9.70 3.52
N LEU A 54 -3.12 8.61 3.60
CA LEU A 54 -4.34 8.56 4.40
C LEU A 54 -3.97 8.04 5.77
N THR A 55 -3.97 8.93 6.76
CA THR A 55 -3.66 8.57 8.15
C THR A 55 -4.85 7.90 8.82
N ARG A 56 -4.62 7.28 9.99
CA ARG A 56 -5.71 6.70 10.80
C ARG A 56 -6.83 7.69 11.07
N ASP A 57 -6.46 8.93 11.39
CA ASP A 57 -7.41 9.99 11.71
C ASP A 57 -8.23 10.40 10.48
N ASP A 58 -7.65 10.30 9.28
CA ASP A 58 -8.37 10.51 8.02
C ASP A 58 -9.35 9.35 7.77
N LEU A 59 -8.86 8.11 7.87
CA LEU A 59 -9.66 6.89 7.67
C LEU A 59 -10.87 6.81 8.63
N GLN A 60 -10.75 7.34 9.85
CA GLN A 60 -11.87 7.38 10.81
C GLN A 60 -12.94 8.42 10.48
N LYS A 61 -12.61 9.43 9.68
CA LYS A 61 -13.53 10.50 9.28
C LYS A 61 -14.19 10.22 7.94
N LEU A 62 -13.59 9.35 7.13
CA LEU A 62 -14.13 8.94 5.84
C LEU A 62 -15.33 8.00 6.03
N PRO A 63 -16.40 8.16 5.24
CA PRO A 63 -17.57 7.28 5.29
C PRO A 63 -17.31 6.00 4.48
N VAL A 64 -16.28 5.25 4.86
CA VAL A 64 -15.79 4.06 4.13
C VAL A 64 -15.76 2.84 5.03
N GLN A 65 -15.99 1.67 4.44
CA GLN A 65 -16.05 0.38 5.13
C GLN A 65 -14.96 -0.59 4.67
N SER A 66 -14.33 -0.31 3.53
CA SER A 66 -13.29 -1.15 2.94
C SER A 66 -12.02 -0.35 2.59
N LEU A 67 -10.91 -1.07 2.41
CA LEU A 67 -9.66 -0.49 1.91
C LEU A 67 -9.83 0.10 0.50
N GLN A 68 -10.63 -0.57 -0.32
CA GLN A 68 -10.99 -0.18 -1.68
C GLN A 68 -11.66 1.20 -1.70
N GLU A 69 -12.71 1.36 -0.91
CA GLU A 69 -13.42 2.64 -0.79
C GLU A 69 -12.53 3.75 -0.22
N ALA A 70 -11.61 3.43 0.70
CA ALA A 70 -10.65 4.41 1.20
C ALA A 70 -9.71 4.91 0.09
N LEU A 71 -9.31 4.03 -0.84
CA LEU A 71 -8.44 4.40 -1.96
C LEU A 71 -9.11 5.33 -2.98
N ASP A 72 -10.45 5.32 -3.10
CA ASP A 72 -11.20 6.25 -3.96
C ASP A 72 -11.03 7.72 -3.53
N TYR A 73 -10.68 7.97 -2.27
CA TYR A 73 -10.41 9.32 -1.75
C TYR A 73 -8.98 9.79 -2.05
N VAL A 74 -8.12 8.97 -2.65
CA VAL A 74 -6.76 9.35 -3.00
C VAL A 74 -6.71 9.96 -4.41
N PRO A 75 -6.33 11.24 -4.57
CA PRO A 75 -6.33 11.88 -5.88
C PRO A 75 -5.43 11.17 -6.89
N GLY A 76 -5.96 10.81 -8.07
CA GLY A 76 -5.21 10.14 -9.14
C GLY A 76 -5.08 8.62 -8.99
N VAL A 77 -5.75 8.06 -7.98
CA VAL A 77 -6.07 6.62 -7.88
C VAL A 77 -7.48 6.42 -8.43
N ASP A 78 -7.67 5.33 -9.17
CA ASP A 78 -8.98 4.90 -9.68
C ASP A 78 -9.18 3.42 -9.31
N ILE A 79 -10.31 3.10 -8.69
CA ILE A 79 -10.68 1.75 -8.29
C ILE A 79 -11.87 1.31 -9.14
N LYS A 80 -11.68 0.25 -9.91
CA LYS A 80 -12.79 -0.44 -10.57
C LYS A 80 -13.29 -1.53 -9.65
N SER A 81 -14.35 -1.23 -8.91
CA SER A 81 -15.00 -2.19 -8.02
C SER A 81 -16.10 -2.96 -8.75
N ARG A 82 -16.24 -4.26 -8.46
CA ARG A 82 -17.28 -5.13 -9.03
C ARG A 82 -18.40 -5.49 -8.04
N ASN A 83 -18.30 -5.03 -6.80
CA ASN A 83 -19.35 -5.08 -5.77
C ASN A 83 -18.95 -4.10 -4.64
N PRO A 84 -19.86 -3.59 -3.79
CA PRO A 84 -19.49 -2.81 -2.60
C PRO A 84 -18.65 -3.61 -1.58
N PHE A 85 -18.13 -2.93 -0.54
CA PHE A 85 -17.42 -3.56 0.59
C PHE A 85 -16.15 -4.36 0.22
N GLY A 86 -15.53 -4.05 -0.91
CA GLY A 86 -14.23 -4.60 -1.25
C GLY A 86 -14.25 -6.07 -1.70
N VAL A 87 -15.38 -6.54 -2.24
CA VAL A 87 -15.48 -7.89 -2.82
C VAL A 87 -14.44 -8.13 -3.91
N GLN A 88 -14.33 -7.27 -4.92
CA GLN A 88 -13.25 -7.34 -5.90
C GLN A 88 -13.00 -5.93 -6.45
N GLY A 89 -11.74 -5.53 -6.50
CA GLY A 89 -11.35 -4.18 -6.89
C GLY A 89 -10.01 -4.16 -7.59
N ASP A 90 -9.98 -3.51 -8.75
CA ASP A 90 -8.79 -3.30 -9.56
C ASP A 90 -8.30 -1.86 -9.40
N VAL A 91 -7.05 -1.69 -8.96
CA VAL A 91 -6.50 -0.36 -8.67
C VAL A 91 -5.61 0.12 -9.80
N SER A 92 -5.87 1.31 -10.33
CA SER A 92 -4.97 2.00 -11.25
C SER A 92 -4.53 3.35 -10.69
N ILE A 93 -3.36 3.82 -11.15
CA ILE A 93 -2.82 5.12 -10.77
C ILE A 93 -2.43 5.87 -12.05
N ARG A 94 -2.97 7.08 -12.24
CA ARG A 94 -2.65 7.97 -13.37
C ARG A 94 -2.81 7.29 -14.75
N GLY A 95 -3.85 6.49 -14.92
CA GLY A 95 -4.16 5.80 -16.17
C GLY A 95 -3.30 4.57 -16.46
N SER A 96 -2.55 4.06 -15.48
CA SER A 96 -1.91 2.74 -15.57
C SER A 96 -2.94 1.63 -15.70
N THR A 97 -2.49 0.41 -16.03
CA THR A 97 -3.32 -0.78 -15.81
C THR A 97 -3.30 -1.17 -14.34
N PHE A 98 -4.23 -2.04 -13.92
CA PHE A 98 -4.25 -2.60 -12.56
C PHE A 98 -3.10 -3.57 -12.28
N SER A 99 -2.50 -4.08 -13.36
CA SER A 99 -1.31 -4.90 -13.35
C SER A 99 0.00 -4.09 -13.26
N GLN A 100 -0.11 -2.76 -13.22
CA GLN A 100 0.98 -1.78 -13.14
C GLN A 100 0.97 -0.99 -11.83
N VAL A 101 0.32 -1.51 -10.79
CA VAL A 101 0.35 -0.96 -9.43
C VAL A 101 0.87 -2.03 -8.48
N LEU A 102 1.93 -1.71 -7.76
CA LEU A 102 2.46 -2.57 -6.70
C LEU A 102 1.72 -2.29 -5.39
N ILE A 103 1.16 -3.34 -4.80
CA ILE A 103 0.53 -3.32 -3.49
C ILE A 103 1.49 -3.95 -2.48
N LEU A 104 1.63 -3.28 -1.34
CA LEU A 104 2.45 -3.72 -0.22
C LEU A 104 1.62 -3.76 1.06
N VAL A 105 1.86 -4.76 1.91
CA VAL A 105 1.40 -4.77 3.32
C VAL A 105 2.62 -4.73 4.22
N ASP A 106 2.76 -3.67 5.00
CA ASP A 106 3.96 -3.39 5.81
C ASP A 106 5.28 -3.46 5.00
N GLY A 107 5.18 -3.11 3.72
CA GLY A 107 6.26 -3.17 2.74
C GLY A 107 6.52 -4.55 2.10
N VAL A 108 5.73 -5.58 2.39
CA VAL A 108 5.80 -6.90 1.73
C VAL A 108 4.96 -6.89 0.48
N ARG A 109 5.48 -7.38 -0.66
CA ARG A 109 4.73 -7.56 -1.90
C ARG A 109 3.59 -8.55 -1.68
N VAL A 110 2.39 -8.14 -2.10
CA VAL A 110 1.18 -8.98 -2.01
C VAL A 110 0.48 -9.13 -3.36
N ASN A 111 1.04 -8.56 -4.43
CA ASN A 111 0.55 -8.77 -5.78
C ASN A 111 0.49 -10.26 -6.09
N ASN A 112 -0.62 -10.67 -6.69
CA ASN A 112 -0.86 -12.07 -7.00
C ASN A 112 -0.22 -12.41 -8.37
N PRO A 113 0.58 -13.51 -8.45
CA PRO A 113 1.25 -13.89 -9.68
C PRO A 113 0.31 -14.47 -10.76
N GLN A 114 -0.85 -15.04 -10.39
CA GLN A 114 -1.91 -15.49 -11.33
C GLN A 114 -2.54 -14.31 -12.07
N THR A 115 -3.02 -13.32 -11.33
CA THR A 115 -3.73 -12.18 -11.88
C THR A 115 -3.74 -10.99 -10.93
N ALA A 116 -3.67 -9.80 -11.48
CA ALA A 116 -3.73 -8.58 -10.70
C ALA A 116 -5.14 -8.28 -10.12
N HIS A 117 -6.18 -9.03 -10.52
CA HIS A 117 -7.54 -8.91 -9.97
C HIS A 117 -7.64 -9.26 -8.47
N HIS A 118 -6.68 -10.01 -7.96
CA HIS A 118 -6.65 -10.45 -6.55
C HIS A 118 -5.65 -9.68 -5.70
N ASN A 119 -5.08 -8.58 -6.20
CA ASN A 119 -4.06 -7.80 -5.48
C ASN A 119 -4.56 -7.18 -4.16
N LEU A 120 -5.88 -7.04 -4.00
CA LEU A 120 -6.50 -6.53 -2.78
C LEU A 120 -7.04 -7.63 -1.85
N ASN A 121 -6.74 -8.90 -2.13
CA ASN A 121 -7.05 -10.02 -1.23
C ASN A 121 -6.02 -10.08 -0.09
N LEU A 122 -6.06 -9.10 0.82
CA LEU A 122 -4.99 -8.84 1.78
C LEU A 122 -5.18 -9.53 3.15
N GLY A 123 -6.42 -9.86 3.53
CA GLY A 123 -6.73 -10.31 4.89
C GLY A 123 -6.57 -9.21 5.95
N VAL A 124 -6.52 -7.94 5.54
CA VAL A 124 -6.32 -6.79 6.42
C VAL A 124 -7.59 -5.93 6.41
N PRO A 125 -8.44 -6.03 7.43
CA PRO A 125 -9.62 -5.18 7.52
C PRO A 125 -9.21 -3.72 7.81
N LEU A 126 -10.05 -2.77 7.39
CA LEU A 126 -9.75 -1.33 7.45
C LEU A 126 -9.46 -0.83 8.89
N ASP A 127 -10.06 -1.45 9.90
CA ASP A 127 -9.81 -1.13 11.30
C ASP A 127 -8.37 -1.46 11.69
N GLN A 128 -7.75 -2.51 11.14
CA GLN A 128 -6.34 -2.88 11.39
C GLN A 128 -5.33 -1.91 10.75
N VAL A 129 -5.76 -1.03 9.85
CA VAL A 129 -4.89 -0.10 9.13
C VAL A 129 -4.52 1.11 9.98
N ASP A 130 -3.21 1.40 10.06
CA ASP A 130 -2.64 2.61 10.65
C ASP A 130 -2.65 3.76 9.65
N ARG A 131 -2.19 3.48 8.42
CA ARG A 131 -2.23 4.43 7.31
C ARG A 131 -2.05 3.72 5.97
N ILE A 132 -2.46 4.39 4.91
CA ILE A 132 -2.22 4.00 3.53
C ILE A 132 -1.29 5.02 2.91
N GLU A 133 -0.17 4.58 2.37
CA GLU A 133 0.81 5.41 1.67
C GLU A 133 0.72 5.14 0.17
N VAL A 134 0.44 6.15 -0.64
CA VAL A 134 0.33 6.04 -2.10
C VAL A 134 1.43 6.87 -2.75
N LEU A 135 2.45 6.19 -3.25
CA LEU A 135 3.51 6.76 -4.07
C LEU A 135 3.07 6.71 -5.54
N GLN A 136 2.99 7.88 -6.19
CA GLN A 136 2.53 7.96 -7.57
C GLN A 136 3.69 8.10 -8.56
N GLY A 137 3.57 7.39 -9.68
CA GLY A 137 4.56 7.31 -10.75
C GLY A 137 5.60 6.21 -10.53
N SER A 138 6.54 6.13 -11.47
CA SER A 138 7.58 5.11 -11.53
C SER A 138 8.35 4.94 -10.21
N ALA A 139 8.34 3.72 -9.67
CA ALA A 139 8.97 3.37 -8.41
C ALA A 139 9.71 2.01 -8.44
N SER A 140 9.99 1.47 -9.63
CA SER A 140 10.70 0.19 -9.75
C SER A 140 12.13 0.24 -9.22
N SER A 141 12.78 1.39 -9.27
CA SER A 141 14.08 1.60 -8.62
C SER A 141 14.07 1.31 -7.11
N PHE A 142 12.90 1.38 -6.47
CA PHE A 142 12.74 1.07 -5.05
C PHE A 142 12.11 -0.30 -4.82
N TYR A 143 11.24 -0.79 -5.70
CA TYR A 143 10.40 -1.96 -5.40
C TYR A 143 10.34 -3.04 -6.50
N GLY A 144 11.09 -2.90 -7.59
CA GLY A 144 11.13 -3.86 -8.69
C GLY A 144 9.94 -3.76 -9.65
N ALA A 145 9.54 -4.89 -10.24
CA ALA A 145 8.47 -4.95 -11.24
C ALA A 145 7.12 -4.41 -10.74
N ASP A 146 6.23 -4.11 -11.68
CA ASP A 146 4.83 -3.69 -11.47
C ASP A 146 4.62 -2.30 -10.88
N ALA A 147 5.67 -1.65 -10.36
CA ALA A 147 5.60 -0.31 -9.80
C ALA A 147 5.65 0.81 -10.87
N VAL A 148 4.91 0.64 -11.98
CA VAL A 148 4.90 1.57 -13.13
C VAL A 148 3.99 2.77 -12.87
N GLY A 149 2.73 2.52 -12.51
CA GLY A 149 1.76 3.55 -12.13
C GLY A 149 2.02 4.10 -10.73
N GLY A 150 2.51 3.25 -9.83
CA GLY A 150 2.86 3.63 -8.47
C GLY A 150 2.89 2.45 -7.50
N VAL A 151 2.93 2.79 -6.22
CA VAL A 151 2.96 1.84 -5.10
C VAL A 151 1.94 2.27 -4.06
N ILE A 152 1.15 1.30 -3.59
CA ILE A 152 0.26 1.46 -2.45
C ILE A 152 0.80 0.60 -1.33
N ASN A 153 1.16 1.21 -0.21
CA ASN A 153 1.67 0.51 0.95
C ASN A 153 0.72 0.70 2.14
N ILE A 154 0.14 -0.41 2.57
CA ILE A 154 -0.82 -0.48 3.66
C ILE A 154 -0.05 -0.83 4.92
N ILE A 155 0.02 0.13 5.83
CA ILE A 155 0.72 -0.03 7.10
C ILE A 155 -0.28 -0.46 8.16
N THR A 156 -0.04 -1.58 8.81
CA THR A 156 -0.93 -2.09 9.85
C THR A 156 -0.55 -1.57 11.23
N ARG A 157 -1.55 -1.43 12.11
CA ARG A 157 -1.39 -0.88 13.46
C ARG A 157 -0.36 -1.65 14.27
N ARG A 158 0.38 -0.90 15.09
CA ARG A 158 1.24 -1.44 16.16
C ARG A 158 0.70 -0.92 17.50
N PRO A 159 0.22 -1.80 18.39
CA PRO A 159 -0.42 -1.35 19.62
C PRO A 159 0.56 -0.62 20.53
N VAL A 160 0.15 0.57 20.98
CA VAL A 160 0.92 1.42 21.91
C VAL A 160 0.37 1.39 23.33
N LYS A 161 -0.87 0.91 23.50
CA LYS A 161 -1.60 0.77 24.75
C LYS A 161 -2.56 -0.40 24.67
N ASN A 162 -3.03 -0.88 25.83
CA ASN A 162 -4.09 -1.87 25.90
C ASN A 162 -5.41 -1.25 25.42
N ASN A 163 -6.12 -1.97 24.56
CA ASN A 163 -7.40 -1.51 24.03
C ASN A 163 -8.21 -2.70 23.50
N LEU A 164 -9.53 -2.62 23.64
CA LEU A 164 -10.49 -3.48 22.96
C LEU A 164 -11.41 -2.57 22.15
N THR A 165 -11.51 -2.83 20.85
CA THR A 165 -12.43 -2.11 19.97
C THR A 165 -13.37 -3.14 19.36
N VAL A 166 -14.67 -2.84 19.42
CA VAL A 166 -15.71 -3.60 18.74
C VAL A 166 -16.56 -2.60 17.98
N GLN A 167 -16.82 -2.90 16.72
CA GLN A 167 -17.65 -2.08 15.85
C GLN A 167 -18.56 -2.99 15.03
N GLY A 168 -19.73 -2.46 14.68
CA GLY A 168 -20.67 -3.14 13.82
C GLY A 168 -21.59 -2.15 13.15
N VAL A 169 -21.98 -2.44 11.92
CA VAL A 169 -22.92 -1.64 11.15
C VAL A 169 -23.86 -2.56 10.41
N ARG A 170 -25.11 -2.12 10.27
CA ARG A 170 -26.13 -2.78 9.44
C ARG A 170 -26.69 -1.74 8.47
N LEU A 171 -26.78 -2.11 7.20
CA LEU A 171 -27.24 -1.25 6.12
C LEU A 171 -28.35 -1.94 5.31
N GLU A 172 -28.71 -1.35 4.17
CA GLU A 172 -29.65 -1.92 3.21
C GLU A 172 -29.16 -3.26 2.65
N ASN A 173 -30.04 -3.98 1.96
CA ASN A 173 -29.76 -5.30 1.35
C ASN A 173 -29.30 -6.36 2.36
N ASN A 174 -29.80 -6.28 3.60
CA ASN A 174 -29.36 -7.10 4.73
C ASN A 174 -27.83 -7.11 4.92
N THR A 175 -27.17 -6.00 4.56
CA THR A 175 -25.74 -5.86 4.70
C THR A 175 -25.38 -5.70 6.17
N TRP A 176 -24.44 -6.50 6.67
CA TRP A 176 -23.85 -6.31 7.98
C TRP A 176 -22.33 -6.39 7.89
N SER A 177 -21.67 -5.58 8.69
CA SER A 177 -20.22 -5.60 8.87
C SER A 177 -19.94 -5.52 10.36
N GLY A 178 -19.00 -6.32 10.85
CA GLY A 178 -18.61 -6.35 12.25
C GLY A 178 -17.13 -6.65 12.39
N ALA A 179 -16.45 -5.94 13.28
CA ALA A 179 -15.04 -6.16 13.57
C ALA A 179 -14.74 -6.03 15.06
N GLY A 180 -13.79 -6.84 15.52
CA GLY A 180 -13.27 -6.82 16.88
C GLY A 180 -11.75 -6.82 16.88
N THR A 181 -11.13 -5.79 17.47
CA THR A 181 -9.69 -5.73 17.70
C THR A 181 -9.37 -5.83 19.19
N LEU A 182 -8.51 -6.76 19.58
CA LEU A 182 -7.81 -6.76 20.87
C LEU A 182 -6.36 -6.31 20.68
N SER A 183 -5.93 -5.34 21.49
CA SER A 183 -4.56 -4.83 21.51
C SER A 183 -4.02 -4.86 22.93
N LEU A 184 -2.88 -5.51 23.14
CA LEU A 184 -2.20 -5.59 24.43
C LEU A 184 -0.73 -5.18 24.27
N LYS A 185 -0.22 -4.45 25.24
CA LYS A 185 1.18 -4.06 25.36
C LYS A 185 1.60 -4.22 26.81
N LYS A 186 2.70 -4.93 27.03
CA LYS A 186 3.36 -5.06 28.33
C LYS A 186 4.85 -4.93 28.12
N ASP A 187 5.45 -3.92 28.76
CA ASP A 187 6.87 -3.58 28.62
C ASP A 187 7.26 -3.41 27.14
N ASN A 188 8.22 -4.19 26.67
CA ASN A 188 8.71 -4.21 25.30
C ASN A 188 7.89 -5.12 24.37
N PHE A 189 6.96 -5.92 24.91
CA PHE A 189 6.14 -6.84 24.15
C PHE A 189 4.79 -6.24 23.80
N PHE A 190 4.30 -6.57 22.62
CA PHE A 190 2.98 -6.15 22.18
C PHE A 190 2.34 -7.23 21.30
N VAL A 191 1.02 -7.34 21.40
CA VAL A 191 0.20 -8.22 20.57
C VAL A 191 -1.07 -7.49 20.14
N SER A 192 -1.46 -7.66 18.89
CA SER A 192 -2.77 -7.24 18.38
C SER A 192 -3.41 -8.39 17.63
N SER A 193 -4.71 -8.57 17.80
CA SER A 193 -5.52 -9.52 17.05
C SER A 193 -6.80 -8.83 16.60
N THR A 194 -7.22 -9.09 15.37
CA THR A 194 -8.41 -8.53 14.73
C THR A 194 -9.16 -9.66 14.06
N VAL A 195 -10.47 -9.70 14.23
CA VAL A 195 -11.39 -10.53 13.44
C VAL A 195 -12.48 -9.64 12.90
N SER A 196 -12.89 -9.86 11.66
CA SER A 196 -13.98 -9.13 11.04
C SER A 196 -14.77 -10.03 10.12
N GLN A 197 -16.05 -9.71 9.96
CA GLN A 197 -16.91 -10.36 9.00
C GLN A 197 -17.84 -9.32 8.37
N ASP A 198 -17.96 -9.42 7.06
CA ASP A 198 -18.84 -8.60 6.23
C ASP A 198 -19.73 -9.55 5.43
N SER A 199 -21.04 -9.27 5.34
CA SER A 199 -21.90 -9.97 4.39
C SER A 199 -23.04 -9.11 3.90
N SER A 200 -23.58 -9.44 2.73
CA SER A 200 -24.76 -8.81 2.17
C SER A 200 -25.59 -9.82 1.38
N SER A 201 -26.89 -9.60 1.29
CA SER A 201 -27.75 -10.31 0.34
C SER A 201 -27.61 -9.78 -1.10
N GLY A 202 -26.82 -8.73 -1.32
CA GLY A 202 -26.61 -8.14 -2.63
C GLY A 202 -27.68 -7.13 -3.02
N TYR A 203 -27.34 -6.24 -3.96
CA TYR A 203 -28.26 -5.23 -4.52
C TYR A 203 -28.97 -5.70 -5.81
N GLY A 204 -28.54 -6.83 -6.36
CA GLY A 204 -29.05 -7.45 -7.57
C GLY A 204 -28.81 -8.97 -7.58
N GLU A 205 -29.15 -9.61 -8.70
CA GLU A 205 -28.96 -11.04 -8.91
C GLU A 205 -27.49 -11.44 -8.73
N ASP A 206 -27.25 -12.49 -7.92
CA ASP A 206 -25.91 -13.01 -7.58
C ASP A 206 -24.87 -11.92 -7.29
N THR A 207 -25.25 -10.97 -6.44
CA THR A 207 -24.34 -9.96 -5.88
C THR A 207 -24.16 -10.13 -4.37
N ASP A 208 -24.68 -11.23 -3.79
CA ASP A 208 -24.45 -11.58 -2.39
C ASP A 208 -22.97 -11.83 -2.14
N TYR A 209 -22.53 -11.60 -0.91
CA TYR A 209 -21.17 -11.89 -0.52
C TYR A 209 -21.06 -12.19 0.97
N ARG A 210 -19.97 -12.88 1.32
CA ARG A 210 -19.48 -13.08 2.67
C ARG A 210 -17.96 -12.99 2.67
N ILE A 211 -17.43 -12.09 3.47
CA ILE A 211 -15.99 -11.86 3.66
C ILE A 211 -15.67 -12.07 5.13
N TYR A 212 -14.66 -12.86 5.42
CA TYR A 212 -14.09 -13.02 6.74
C TYR A 212 -12.62 -12.66 6.70
N ASN A 213 -12.19 -11.78 7.62
CA ASN A 213 -10.78 -11.53 7.84
C ASN A 213 -10.40 -11.88 9.28
N ALA A 214 -9.21 -12.45 9.44
CA ALA A 214 -8.58 -12.59 10.73
C ALA A 214 -7.11 -12.21 10.60
N GLY A 215 -6.64 -11.34 11.48
CA GLY A 215 -5.29 -10.82 11.41
C GLY A 215 -4.70 -10.61 12.77
N GLY A 216 -3.39 -10.75 12.90
CA GLY A 216 -2.72 -10.56 14.16
C GLY A 216 -1.25 -10.26 14.01
N ARG A 217 -0.69 -9.70 15.06
CA ARG A 217 0.72 -9.38 15.16
C ARG A 217 1.20 -9.58 16.57
N LEU A 218 2.37 -10.20 16.70
CA LEU A 218 3.17 -10.23 17.91
C LEU A 218 4.47 -9.50 17.63
N GLY A 219 4.94 -8.69 18.56
CA GLY A 219 6.23 -8.03 18.43
C GLY A 219 6.89 -7.71 19.75
N TRP A 220 8.19 -7.51 19.65
CA TRP A 220 9.06 -7.07 20.72
C TRP A 220 9.88 -5.88 20.24
N ARG A 221 9.99 -4.84 21.07
CA ARG A 221 10.75 -3.63 20.78
C ARG A 221 11.63 -3.27 21.97
N GLY A 222 12.90 -3.64 21.90
CA GLY A 222 13.93 -3.17 22.81
C GLY A 222 14.60 -1.88 22.33
N PRO A 223 15.65 -1.43 23.05
CA PRO A 223 16.34 -0.17 22.73
C PRO A 223 17.10 -0.16 21.41
N LYS A 224 17.68 -1.30 21.00
CA LYS A 224 18.49 -1.43 19.76
C LYS A 224 18.00 -2.52 18.82
N ILE A 225 17.11 -3.38 19.29
CA ILE A 225 16.63 -4.52 18.51
C ILE A 225 15.10 -4.48 18.57
N SER A 226 14.47 -4.74 17.43
CA SER A 226 13.04 -5.04 17.37
C SER A 226 12.82 -6.26 16.50
N ALA A 227 11.78 -7.01 16.81
CA ALA A 227 11.37 -8.19 16.05
C ALA A 227 9.86 -8.32 16.10
N GLY A 228 9.27 -8.91 15.07
CA GLY A 228 7.85 -9.18 15.05
C GLY A 228 7.45 -10.18 13.99
N VAL A 229 6.28 -10.75 14.20
CA VAL A 229 5.59 -11.61 13.26
C VAL A 229 4.16 -11.10 13.10
N SER A 230 3.64 -11.10 11.88
CA SER A 230 2.23 -10.88 11.61
C SER A 230 1.67 -11.96 10.70
N TYR A 231 0.40 -12.27 10.91
CA TYR A 231 -0.37 -13.21 10.11
C TYR A 231 -1.69 -12.55 9.73
N ASN A 232 -2.07 -12.62 8.46
CA ASN A 232 -3.36 -12.15 7.96
C ASN A 232 -4.03 -13.27 7.16
N TYR A 233 -5.33 -13.41 7.34
CA TYR A 233 -6.18 -14.42 6.71
C TYR A 233 -7.40 -13.75 6.10
N LEU A 234 -7.73 -14.16 4.89
CA LEU A 234 -8.95 -13.82 4.18
C LEU A 234 -9.65 -15.11 3.75
N ASP A 235 -10.95 -15.16 3.98
CA ASP A 235 -11.86 -16.10 3.34
C ASP A 235 -13.01 -15.30 2.75
N LYS A 236 -13.31 -15.51 1.48
CA LYS A 236 -14.28 -14.70 0.76
C LYS A 236 -15.03 -15.56 -0.23
N GLU A 237 -16.33 -15.37 -0.26
CA GLU A 237 -17.27 -15.98 -1.19
C GLU A 237 -18.24 -14.91 -1.68
N PHE A 238 -18.51 -14.88 -2.97
CA PHE A 238 -19.43 -13.91 -3.55
C PHE A 238 -20.02 -14.38 -4.87
N GLY A 239 -21.22 -13.89 -5.16
CA GLY A 239 -21.78 -13.93 -6.50
C GLY A 239 -21.00 -12.99 -7.43
N ALA A 240 -20.62 -13.52 -8.58
CA ALA A 240 -19.80 -12.88 -9.60
C ALA A 240 -20.60 -12.68 -10.90
N TYR A 241 -21.89 -12.35 -10.77
CA TYR A 241 -22.83 -12.27 -11.87
C TYR A 241 -22.25 -11.51 -13.07
N ASP A 242 -22.09 -12.21 -14.19
CA ASP A 242 -21.69 -11.61 -15.46
C ASP A 242 -20.27 -10.95 -15.45
N PHE A 243 -19.43 -11.23 -14.45
CA PHE A 243 -18.11 -10.58 -14.28
C PHE A 243 -17.19 -10.75 -15.51
N TYR A 244 -17.16 -11.95 -16.08
CA TYR A 244 -16.26 -12.29 -17.19
C TYR A 244 -17.01 -12.61 -18.49
N THR A 245 -18.33 -12.52 -18.48
CA THR A 245 -19.19 -12.81 -19.63
C THR A 245 -20.24 -11.74 -19.94
N PRO A 246 -19.92 -10.42 -19.89
CA PRO A 246 -20.93 -9.36 -19.95
C PRO A 246 -21.99 -9.53 -21.03
N GLY A 247 -23.26 -9.51 -20.61
CA GLY A 247 -24.45 -9.67 -21.45
C GLY A 247 -24.89 -11.11 -21.66
N LEU A 248 -24.22 -12.10 -21.04
CA LEU A 248 -24.62 -13.51 -21.12
C LEU A 248 -25.41 -13.96 -19.88
N ASN A 249 -25.47 -13.13 -18.82
CA ASN A 249 -26.29 -13.35 -17.62
C ASN A 249 -25.98 -14.68 -16.93
N PHE A 250 -24.70 -15.04 -16.86
CA PHE A 250 -24.28 -16.25 -16.16
C PHE A 250 -24.33 -16.03 -14.64
N PRO A 251 -24.97 -16.93 -13.86
CA PRO A 251 -25.01 -16.88 -12.41
C PRO A 251 -23.69 -17.38 -11.83
N SER A 252 -22.62 -16.62 -12.04
CA SER A 252 -21.27 -17.03 -11.66
C SER A 252 -21.03 -16.85 -10.16
N ARG A 253 -20.11 -17.64 -9.60
CA ARG A 253 -19.72 -17.59 -8.19
C ARG A 253 -18.22 -17.74 -8.04
N GLU A 254 -17.63 -17.03 -7.09
CA GLU A 254 -16.18 -17.04 -6.87
C GLU A 254 -15.86 -17.17 -5.37
N TRP A 255 -14.81 -17.93 -5.08
CA TRP A 255 -14.24 -18.12 -3.76
C TRP A 255 -12.78 -17.73 -3.79
N ASN A 256 -12.35 -16.89 -2.84
CA ASN A 256 -10.93 -16.63 -2.63
C ASN A 256 -10.55 -16.89 -1.18
N ARG A 257 -9.36 -17.47 -0.98
CA ARG A 257 -8.70 -17.55 0.34
C ARG A 257 -7.30 -17.01 0.24
N ALA A 258 -6.86 -16.28 1.25
CA ALA A 258 -5.48 -15.78 1.31
C ALA A 258 -4.91 -15.93 2.70
N HIS A 259 -3.64 -16.31 2.76
CA HIS A 259 -2.82 -16.33 3.96
C HIS A 259 -1.60 -15.46 3.70
N LEU A 260 -1.23 -14.61 4.64
CA LEU A 260 0.01 -13.83 4.59
C LEU A 260 0.70 -13.89 5.95
N LEU A 261 1.85 -14.56 6.00
CA LEU A 261 2.75 -14.59 7.14
C LEU A 261 3.95 -13.68 6.85
N THR A 262 4.33 -12.85 7.82
CA THR A 262 5.48 -11.96 7.69
C THR A 262 6.28 -11.94 8.99
N GLY A 263 7.56 -12.28 8.91
CA GLY A 263 8.56 -12.06 9.96
C GLY A 263 9.44 -10.86 9.62
N TYR A 264 9.71 -9.99 10.58
CA TYR A 264 10.54 -8.82 10.38
C TYR A 264 11.33 -8.45 11.63
N GLY A 265 12.43 -7.74 11.44
CA GLY A 265 13.20 -7.19 12.55
C GLY A 265 13.97 -5.93 12.19
N SER A 266 14.56 -5.32 13.20
CA SER A 266 15.54 -4.26 13.06
C SER A 266 16.63 -4.39 14.10
N VAL A 267 17.88 -4.14 13.73
CA VAL A 267 19.03 -4.13 14.63
C VAL A 267 19.83 -2.85 14.40
N GLU A 268 20.00 -2.05 15.45
CA GLU A 268 20.83 -0.85 15.46
C GLU A 268 22.30 -1.21 15.74
N LEU A 269 23.17 -0.89 14.78
CA LEU A 269 24.60 -1.15 14.76
C LEU A 269 25.36 0.17 14.60
N GLY A 270 25.44 0.95 15.69
CA GLY A 270 26.05 2.29 15.64
C GLY A 270 25.16 3.27 14.88
N THR A 271 25.66 3.84 13.78
CA THR A 271 24.89 4.72 12.88
C THR A 271 24.08 3.95 11.84
N TRP A 272 24.17 2.61 11.82
CA TRP A 272 23.48 1.75 10.88
C TRP A 272 22.29 1.04 11.50
N ILE A 273 21.27 0.79 10.70
CA ILE A 273 20.12 -0.03 11.06
C ILE A 273 19.98 -1.12 10.01
N LEU A 274 20.12 -2.38 10.43
CA LEU A 274 19.88 -3.57 9.62
C LEU A 274 18.42 -4.02 9.80
N MET A 275 17.74 -4.36 8.72
CA MET A 275 16.31 -4.66 8.68
C MET A 275 16.08 -5.93 7.86
N PRO A 276 16.16 -7.12 8.47
CA PRO A 276 15.80 -8.37 7.83
C PRO A 276 14.28 -8.55 7.80
N ARG A 277 13.81 -9.24 6.76
CA ARG A 277 12.41 -9.62 6.58
C ARG A 277 12.30 -10.93 5.81
N ALA A 278 11.31 -11.74 6.16
CA ALA A 278 10.88 -12.89 5.39
C ALA A 278 9.35 -12.95 5.39
N TYR A 279 8.77 -13.50 4.34
CA TYR A 279 7.33 -13.63 4.20
C TYR A 279 6.95 -14.87 3.40
N TYR A 280 5.72 -15.32 3.62
CA TYR A 280 5.06 -16.36 2.86
C TYR A 280 3.61 -15.94 2.64
N ARG A 281 3.12 -16.09 1.41
CA ARG A 281 1.75 -15.85 1.02
C ARG A 281 1.25 -17.06 0.24
N HIS A 282 0.08 -17.55 0.64
CA HIS A 282 -0.69 -18.53 -0.11
C HIS A 282 -2.00 -17.88 -0.53
N HIS A 283 -2.42 -18.04 -1.77
CA HIS A 283 -3.73 -17.60 -2.22
C HIS A 283 -4.37 -18.63 -3.12
N PHE A 284 -5.65 -18.88 -2.84
CA PHE A 284 -6.51 -19.80 -3.56
C PHE A 284 -7.63 -19.00 -4.21
N ASP A 285 -7.99 -19.39 -5.42
CA ASP A 285 -9.09 -18.88 -6.21
C ASP A 285 -9.85 -20.05 -6.84
N GLU A 286 -11.17 -20.02 -6.75
CA GLU A 286 -12.05 -20.92 -7.50
C GLU A 286 -13.22 -20.11 -8.06
N PHE A 287 -13.38 -20.17 -9.38
CA PHE A 287 -14.44 -19.50 -10.12
C PHE A 287 -15.31 -20.53 -10.83
N TRP A 288 -16.62 -20.43 -10.65
CA TRP A 288 -17.63 -21.20 -11.37
C TRP A 288 -18.37 -20.25 -12.30
N LEU A 289 -18.41 -20.56 -13.59
CA LEU A 289 -19.12 -19.71 -14.55
C LEU A 289 -20.64 -19.80 -14.36
N ASP A 290 -21.16 -20.99 -14.11
CA ASP A 290 -22.59 -21.23 -13.86
C ASP A 290 -22.70 -22.01 -12.55
N GLN A 291 -23.18 -21.38 -11.48
CA GLN A 291 -23.29 -22.02 -10.16
C GLN A 291 -24.35 -23.13 -10.13
N ASP A 292 -25.33 -23.10 -11.03
CA ASP A 292 -26.38 -24.11 -11.14
C ASP A 292 -25.92 -25.32 -11.96
N ARG A 293 -24.93 -25.13 -12.84
CA ARG A 293 -24.28 -26.18 -13.63
C ARG A 293 -22.75 -26.09 -13.53
N PRO A 294 -22.17 -26.43 -12.37
CA PRO A 294 -20.76 -26.21 -12.10
C PRO A 294 -19.84 -26.96 -13.07
N GLU A 295 -20.27 -28.07 -13.65
CA GLU A 295 -19.52 -28.86 -14.64
C GLU A 295 -19.32 -28.15 -15.98
N TYR A 296 -20.06 -27.07 -16.26
CA TYR A 296 -19.96 -26.33 -17.52
C TYR A 296 -18.58 -25.68 -17.68
N TYR A 297 -18.13 -24.96 -16.63
CA TYR A 297 -16.80 -24.38 -16.59
C TYR A 297 -16.42 -24.02 -15.15
N LYS A 298 -15.23 -24.47 -14.74
CA LYS A 298 -14.57 -24.06 -13.50
C LYS A 298 -13.15 -23.64 -13.81
N ASN A 299 -12.67 -22.64 -13.09
CA ASN A 299 -11.25 -22.34 -13.02
C ASN A 299 -10.83 -22.34 -11.56
N LYS A 300 -9.90 -23.21 -11.20
CA LYS A 300 -9.24 -23.23 -9.90
C LYS A 300 -7.78 -22.81 -10.08
N SER A 301 -7.29 -21.98 -9.17
CA SER A 301 -5.89 -21.56 -9.08
C SER A 301 -5.41 -21.53 -7.64
N GLU A 302 -4.18 -21.98 -7.41
CA GLU A 302 -3.44 -21.81 -6.17
C GLU A 302 -2.12 -21.09 -6.49
N THR A 303 -1.73 -20.17 -5.63
CA THR A 303 -0.49 -19.40 -5.76
C THR A 303 0.26 -19.38 -4.44
N ASP A 304 1.55 -19.68 -4.50
CA ASP A 304 2.46 -19.59 -3.37
C ASP A 304 3.55 -18.57 -3.69
N LEU A 305 3.83 -17.69 -2.74
CA LEU A 305 4.83 -16.64 -2.86
C LEU A 305 5.64 -16.63 -1.56
N TYR A 306 6.94 -16.88 -1.65
CA TYR A 306 7.85 -16.81 -0.51
C TYR A 306 9.05 -15.96 -0.87
N GLY A 307 9.47 -15.14 0.08
CA GLY A 307 10.54 -14.21 -0.18
C GLY A 307 11.13 -13.62 1.08
N GLY A 308 12.23 -12.92 0.89
CA GLY A 308 12.98 -12.31 1.96
C GLY A 308 13.86 -11.19 1.47
N SER A 309 14.17 -10.27 2.39
CA SER A 309 15.05 -9.16 2.12
C SER A 309 15.91 -8.86 3.33
N ILE A 310 17.13 -8.40 3.07
CA ILE A 310 17.99 -7.78 4.07
C ILE A 310 18.33 -6.41 3.55
N SER A 311 17.97 -5.38 4.31
CA SER A 311 18.29 -4.00 4.00
C SER A 311 19.04 -3.34 5.14
N ALA A 312 19.95 -2.42 4.81
CA ALA A 312 20.68 -1.61 5.77
C ALA A 312 20.53 -0.15 5.39
N ARG A 313 20.40 0.73 6.38
CA ARG A 313 20.46 2.17 6.19
C ARG A 313 21.35 2.83 7.23
N GLY A 314 21.97 3.95 6.89
CA GLY A 314 22.81 4.70 7.81
C GLY A 314 23.28 6.03 7.27
N SER A 315 23.80 6.84 8.18
CA SER A 315 24.28 8.19 7.88
C SER A 315 25.74 8.17 7.43
N LEU A 316 26.03 8.88 6.34
CA LEU A 316 27.38 9.25 5.90
C LEU A 316 27.74 10.68 6.38
N GLY A 317 27.10 11.16 7.43
CA GLY A 317 27.31 12.48 7.99
C GLY A 317 26.91 13.58 7.00
N ARG A 318 27.86 14.46 6.64
CA ARG A 318 27.59 15.60 5.74
C ARG A 318 27.33 15.20 4.29
N VAL A 319 27.63 13.95 3.92
CA VAL A 319 27.44 13.45 2.54
C VAL A 319 25.99 12.97 2.32
N GLY A 320 25.23 12.76 3.40
CA GLY A 320 23.83 12.34 3.33
C GLY A 320 23.57 10.98 3.98
N GLU A 321 22.43 10.39 3.66
CA GLU A 321 21.99 9.07 4.11
C GLU A 321 22.08 8.07 2.95
N VAL A 322 22.37 6.81 3.27
CA VAL A 322 22.36 5.70 2.33
C VAL A 322 21.47 4.59 2.84
N ALA A 323 20.75 3.94 1.93
CA ALA A 323 20.09 2.66 2.13
C ALA A 323 20.51 1.69 1.02
N MET A 324 20.66 0.42 1.34
CA MET A 324 21.02 -0.63 0.40
C MET A 324 20.49 -1.97 0.86
N GLY A 325 20.43 -2.95 -0.03
CA GLY A 325 20.08 -4.30 0.35
C GLY A 325 19.87 -5.25 -0.81
N PHE A 326 19.44 -6.45 -0.41
CA PHE A 326 19.16 -7.57 -1.29
C PHE A 326 17.77 -8.11 -1.02
N GLU A 327 17.15 -8.66 -2.06
CA GLU A 327 15.81 -9.23 -2.03
C GLU A 327 15.78 -10.49 -2.90
N TYR A 328 15.05 -11.49 -2.44
CA TYR A 328 14.76 -12.73 -3.17
C TYR A 328 13.26 -13.03 -3.04
N GLN A 329 12.64 -13.51 -4.09
CA GLN A 329 11.28 -14.05 -4.07
C GLN A 329 11.16 -15.17 -5.09
N GLU A 330 10.29 -16.11 -4.77
CA GLU A 330 9.82 -17.15 -5.68
C GLU A 330 8.31 -17.25 -5.62
N ASP A 331 7.71 -17.39 -6.79
CA ASP A 331 6.28 -17.39 -7.04
C ASP A 331 5.93 -18.67 -7.82
N ASP A 332 5.03 -19.47 -7.27
CA ASP A 332 4.50 -20.69 -7.88
C ASP A 332 3.00 -20.51 -8.16
N ILE A 333 2.54 -21.02 -9.31
CA ILE A 333 1.13 -21.03 -9.73
C ILE A 333 0.79 -22.46 -10.13
N ASP A 334 -0.26 -23.02 -9.55
CA ASP A 334 -0.96 -24.22 -10.04
C ASP A 334 -2.36 -23.76 -10.46
N SER A 335 -2.71 -23.95 -11.73
CA SER A 335 -3.97 -23.46 -12.27
C SER A 335 -4.54 -24.38 -13.32
N THR A 336 -5.83 -24.70 -13.20
CA THR A 336 -6.56 -25.44 -14.24
C THR A 336 -6.67 -24.67 -15.56
N GLY A 337 -6.66 -23.33 -15.50
CA GLY A 337 -6.78 -22.47 -16.68
C GLY A 337 -5.46 -21.95 -17.22
N LEU A 338 -4.46 -21.71 -16.36
CA LEU A 338 -3.15 -21.18 -16.76
C LEU A 338 -2.06 -22.25 -16.86
N GLY A 339 -2.25 -23.42 -16.24
CA GLY A 339 -1.22 -24.44 -16.05
C GLY A 339 -0.29 -24.11 -14.89
N ASP A 340 0.78 -24.90 -14.79
CA ASP A 340 1.77 -24.81 -13.71
C ASP A 340 2.94 -23.92 -14.12
N HIS A 341 3.24 -22.91 -13.32
CA HIS A 341 4.33 -21.96 -13.57
C HIS A 341 5.10 -21.67 -12.29
N SER A 342 6.40 -21.42 -12.44
CA SER A 342 7.26 -21.02 -11.33
C SER A 342 8.24 -19.95 -11.82
N ARG A 343 8.46 -18.93 -11.00
CA ARG A 343 9.40 -17.83 -11.28
C ARG A 343 10.08 -17.43 -9.99
N ASN A 344 11.40 -17.28 -10.04
CA ASN A 344 12.15 -16.62 -8.98
C ASN A 344 12.92 -15.41 -9.51
N TRP A 345 13.22 -14.50 -8.60
CA TRP A 345 14.07 -13.37 -8.88
C TRP A 345 14.91 -12.96 -7.68
N ILE A 346 16.09 -12.43 -7.99
CA ILE A 346 17.02 -11.85 -7.02
C ILE A 346 17.32 -10.41 -7.42
N SER A 347 17.39 -9.54 -6.41
CA SER A 347 17.62 -8.12 -6.63
C SER A 347 18.63 -7.52 -5.69
N GLY A 348 19.40 -6.58 -6.21
CA GLY A 348 20.27 -5.69 -5.45
C GLY A 348 19.85 -4.24 -5.67
N PHE A 349 19.77 -3.46 -4.60
CA PHE A 349 19.34 -2.06 -4.68
C PHE A 349 20.15 -1.14 -3.77
N GLY A 350 20.18 0.14 -4.14
CA GLY A 350 20.80 1.22 -3.39
C GLY A 350 20.05 2.53 -3.55
N GLU A 351 20.03 3.32 -2.50
CA GLU A 351 19.44 4.66 -2.44
C GLU A 351 20.39 5.58 -1.67
N TRP A 352 20.64 6.75 -2.21
CA TRP A 352 21.39 7.82 -1.56
C TRP A 352 20.52 9.07 -1.52
N GLY A 353 20.54 9.77 -0.39
CA GLY A 353 19.81 11.01 -0.22
C GLY A 353 20.65 12.06 0.49
N PHE A 354 20.55 13.29 0.01
CA PHE A 354 21.25 14.45 0.54
C PHE A 354 20.27 15.59 0.79
N GLN A 355 20.36 16.21 1.96
CA GLN A 355 19.55 17.35 2.35
C GLN A 355 20.43 18.48 2.85
N LYS A 356 20.19 19.70 2.36
CA LYS A 356 20.90 20.91 2.81
C LYS A 356 19.92 21.96 3.31
N ALA A 357 20.03 22.28 4.60
CA ALA A 357 19.35 23.39 5.27
C ALA A 357 17.83 23.47 5.00
N ASN A 358 17.16 22.32 4.85
CA ASN A 358 15.74 22.21 4.50
C ASN A 358 15.31 22.92 3.19
N LYS A 359 16.25 23.46 2.41
CA LYS A 359 15.99 24.18 1.16
C LYS A 359 16.22 23.34 -0.08
N PHE A 360 17.07 22.32 0.04
CA PHE A 360 17.46 21.49 -1.08
C PHE A 360 17.50 20.03 -0.66
N PHE A 361 16.92 19.20 -1.51
CA PHE A 361 16.87 17.77 -1.36
C PHE A 361 17.21 17.10 -2.68
N LEU A 362 18.13 16.15 -2.65
CA LEU A 362 18.49 15.30 -3.78
C LEU A 362 18.43 13.84 -3.34
N ASN A 363 17.85 13.00 -4.18
CA ASN A 363 17.77 11.56 -3.97
C ASN A 363 18.08 10.86 -5.28
N ALA A 364 18.91 9.82 -5.20
CA ALA A 364 19.24 8.96 -6.32
C ALA A 364 19.13 7.51 -5.86
N GLY A 365 18.60 6.65 -6.72
CA GLY A 365 18.46 5.24 -6.43
C GLY A 365 18.66 4.38 -7.65
N PHE A 366 18.97 3.12 -7.42
CA PHE A 366 19.12 2.13 -8.46
C PHE A 366 18.70 0.76 -7.95
N ARG A 367 18.25 -0.09 -8.87
CA ARG A 367 17.95 -1.49 -8.63
C ARG A 367 18.29 -2.33 -9.85
N PHE A 368 18.81 -3.52 -9.59
CA PHE A 368 19.00 -4.59 -10.56
C PHE A 368 18.08 -5.74 -10.17
N ASP A 369 17.31 -6.27 -11.11
CA ASP A 369 16.41 -7.42 -10.92
C ASP A 369 16.79 -8.51 -11.93
N GLN A 370 17.20 -9.68 -11.45
CA GLN A 370 17.48 -10.85 -12.27
C GLN A 370 16.39 -11.89 -12.05
N TYR A 371 15.61 -12.17 -13.09
CA TYR A 371 14.57 -13.19 -13.10
C TYR A 371 15.08 -14.52 -13.65
N SER A 372 14.42 -15.63 -13.30
CA SER A 372 14.69 -16.96 -13.86
C SER A 372 14.28 -17.11 -15.32
N ASP A 373 13.29 -16.33 -15.76
CA ASP A 373 12.60 -16.46 -17.04
C ASP A 373 12.44 -15.12 -17.78
N TYR A 374 13.09 -14.06 -17.29
CA TYR A 374 13.10 -12.72 -17.90
C TYR A 374 14.50 -12.11 -17.87
N GLU A 375 14.71 -11.07 -18.69
CA GLU A 375 16.01 -10.42 -18.80
C GLU A 375 16.41 -9.65 -17.53
N LEU A 376 17.71 -9.36 -17.39
CA LEU A 376 18.21 -8.51 -16.32
C LEU A 376 17.67 -7.09 -16.50
N GLU A 377 16.97 -6.60 -15.48
CA GLU A 377 16.37 -5.27 -15.51
C GLU A 377 17.14 -4.29 -14.63
N PHE A 378 17.40 -3.10 -15.18
CA PHE A 378 18.05 -2.00 -14.48
C PHE A 378 17.11 -0.80 -14.36
N SER A 379 16.77 -0.44 -13.12
CA SER A 379 15.84 0.63 -12.78
C SER A 379 16.55 1.76 -12.02
N PRO A 380 17.08 2.79 -12.70
CA PRO A 380 17.63 3.98 -12.07
C PRO A 380 16.55 4.99 -11.72
N THR A 381 16.83 5.85 -10.75
CA THR A 381 16.02 7.03 -10.49
C THR A 381 16.82 8.18 -9.88
N VAL A 382 16.34 9.40 -10.12
CA VAL A 382 16.80 10.62 -9.47
C VAL A 382 15.60 11.51 -9.16
N SER A 383 15.60 12.18 -8.01
CA SER A 383 14.59 13.15 -7.64
C SER A 383 15.19 14.31 -6.87
N LEU A 384 14.60 15.49 -7.07
CA LEU A 384 15.06 16.77 -6.56
C LEU A 384 13.87 17.52 -5.94
N SER A 385 14.09 18.18 -4.82
CA SER A 385 13.17 19.16 -4.25
C SER A 385 13.94 20.42 -3.86
N PHE A 386 13.40 21.58 -4.19
CA PHE A 386 14.00 22.88 -3.94
C PHE A 386 12.95 23.89 -3.45
N TRP A 387 13.22 24.51 -2.30
CA TRP A 387 12.37 25.56 -1.72
C TRP A 387 13.02 26.93 -1.91
N PRO A 388 12.75 27.62 -3.03
CA PRO A 388 13.22 28.99 -3.23
C PRO A 388 12.61 29.96 -2.21
N LEU A 389 11.39 29.67 -1.73
CA LEU A 389 10.64 30.41 -0.72
C LEU A 389 10.05 29.42 0.29
N GLU A 390 9.70 29.87 1.50
CA GLU A 390 9.13 28.98 2.52
C GLU A 390 7.81 28.30 2.08
N ALA A 391 6.98 29.02 1.32
CA ALA A 391 5.69 28.53 0.85
C ALA A 391 5.72 27.83 -0.52
N LEU A 392 6.88 27.82 -1.22
CA LEU A 392 6.98 27.28 -2.57
C LEU A 392 7.99 26.15 -2.62
N ASN A 393 7.53 24.94 -2.97
CA ASN A 393 8.38 23.79 -3.25
C ASN A 393 8.34 23.44 -4.74
N LEU A 394 9.51 23.44 -5.39
CA LEU A 394 9.70 22.95 -6.74
C LEU A 394 10.30 21.55 -6.69
N ARG A 395 9.66 20.60 -7.37
CA ARG A 395 10.11 19.20 -7.39
C ARG A 395 10.22 18.67 -8.81
N ALA A 396 11.18 17.78 -9.01
CA ALA A 396 11.37 17.07 -10.27
C ALA A 396 11.86 15.64 -9.97
N SER A 397 11.40 14.68 -10.75
CA SER A 397 11.83 13.28 -10.62
C SER A 397 11.87 12.61 -11.98
N ALA A 398 12.89 11.80 -12.22
CA ALA A 398 13.01 10.95 -13.40
C ALA A 398 13.43 9.54 -12.97
N GLY A 399 12.89 8.52 -13.62
CA GLY A 399 13.22 7.14 -13.33
C GLY A 399 12.68 6.20 -14.39
N ARG A 400 13.21 4.98 -14.41
CA ARG A 400 12.69 3.89 -15.23
C ARG A 400 11.89 2.93 -14.36
N SER A 401 10.76 2.48 -14.90
CA SER A 401 9.97 1.39 -14.34
C SER A 401 9.69 0.35 -15.39
N PHE A 402 9.45 -0.87 -14.93
CA PHE A 402 9.14 -2.00 -15.78
C PHE A 402 8.08 -2.88 -15.12
N ARG A 403 7.49 -3.74 -15.92
CA ARG A 403 6.63 -4.85 -15.51
C ARG A 403 7.12 -6.05 -16.31
N VAL A 404 7.20 -7.20 -15.66
CA VAL A 404 7.47 -8.45 -16.37
C VAL A 404 6.18 -8.86 -17.11
N PRO A 405 6.27 -9.29 -18.38
CA PRO A 405 5.09 -9.63 -19.21
C PRO A 405 4.04 -10.47 -18.47
#